data_AF-A0A1B0EYI7-F1
#
_entry.id   AF-A0A1B0EYI7-F1
#
_cell.length_a   1.000
_cell.length_b   1.000
_cell.length_c   1.000
_cell.angle_alpha   90.00
_cell.angle_beta   90.00
_cell.angle_gamma   90.00
#
_symmetry.space_group_name_H-M   'P 1'
#
loop_
_entity.id
_entity.type
_entity.pdbx_description
1 polymer ?
#
loop_
_entity_poly.entity_id
_entity_poly.type
_entity_poly.pdbx_seq_one_letter_code
_entity_poly.pdbx_strand_id
1 'polypeptide(L)'
;MESTEEVTPVPNGTDYSHSLQAKVAQTDQILRRAFQDFLPERVFLSFNGGKDCTVLLHMVIKFLERKSISLSALHCWYFQPDDPFAEVEEFVIFCENYYSIEIKRVRGTIREALGKICNVEGSQKDAFEACFMGSRRTDPFCSNLDHFQVRRETF
;
A
#
# COMPACT_ATOMS: atom_id res chain seq x y z
N MET A 1 -8.85 -32.97 33.69
CA MET A 1 -8.22 -31.70 34.08
C MET A 1 -7.09 -31.49 33.11
N GLU A 2 -7.39 -30.81 32.01
CA GLU A 2 -6.47 -30.54 30.93
C GLU A 2 -5.70 -29.28 31.32
N SER A 3 -4.39 -29.44 31.48
CA SER A 3 -3.48 -28.36 31.86
C SER A 3 -3.40 -27.36 30.72
N THR A 4 -3.94 -26.16 30.95
CA THR A 4 -3.73 -25.00 30.11
C THR A 4 -2.25 -24.62 30.15
N GLU A 5 -1.52 -24.88 29.08
CA GLU A 5 -0.20 -24.27 28.88
C GLU A 5 -0.42 -22.77 28.66
N GLU A 6 0.07 -21.96 29.61
CA GLU A 6 0.16 -20.51 29.45
C GLU A 6 1.11 -20.21 28.29
N VAL A 7 0.55 -19.70 27.19
CA VAL A 7 1.32 -19.14 26.09
C VAL A 7 2.02 -17.89 26.61
N THR A 8 3.30 -18.03 26.93
CA THR A 8 4.14 -16.88 27.29
C THR A 8 4.14 -15.86 26.14
N PRO A 9 3.85 -14.58 26.42
CA PRO A 9 3.90 -13.56 25.39
C PRO A 9 5.35 -13.42 24.92
N VAL A 10 5.57 -13.64 23.63
CA VAL A 10 6.87 -13.40 23.00
C VAL A 10 7.18 -11.92 23.19
N PRO A 11 8.33 -11.55 23.78
CA PRO A 11 8.67 -10.16 23.95
C PRO A 11 8.72 -9.49 22.57
N ASN A 12 7.93 -8.44 22.36
CA ASN A 12 8.01 -7.60 21.18
C ASN A 12 9.46 -7.09 21.09
N GLY A 13 10.27 -7.71 20.23
CA GLY A 13 11.69 -7.45 20.09
C GLY A 13 11.90 -5.98 19.76
N THR A 14 12.44 -5.22 20.71
CA THR A 14 12.76 -3.80 20.53
C THR A 14 14.11 -3.57 19.86
N ASP A 15 14.85 -4.64 19.56
CA ASP A 15 16.19 -4.57 18.95
C ASP A 15 16.16 -4.92 17.45
N TYR A 16 15.37 -4.15 16.69
CA TYR A 16 15.44 -4.20 15.24
C TYR A 16 16.75 -3.58 14.77
N SER A 17 17.39 -4.18 13.76
CA SER A 17 18.64 -3.63 13.19
C SER A 17 18.50 -2.13 12.90
N HIS A 18 19.55 -1.35 13.20
CA HIS A 18 19.60 0.09 12.91
C HIS A 18 19.22 0.40 11.45
N SER A 19 19.53 -0.53 10.53
CA SER A 19 19.13 -0.45 9.11
C SER A 19 17.61 -0.48 8.91
N LEU A 20 16.87 -1.32 9.63
CA LEU A 20 15.40 -1.37 9.55
C LEU A 20 14.77 -0.11 10.12
N GLN A 21 15.23 0.35 11.28
CA GLN A 21 14.73 1.58 11.91
C GLN A 21 14.94 2.80 10.99
N ALA A 22 16.11 2.90 10.36
CA ALA A 22 16.41 3.95 9.39
C ALA A 22 15.48 3.91 8.16
N LYS A 23 15.19 2.71 7.63
CA LYS A 23 14.25 2.54 6.51
C LYS A 23 12.83 2.94 6.89
N VAL A 24 12.36 2.53 8.07
CA VAL A 24 11.03 2.89 8.59
C VAL A 24 10.91 4.41 8.76
N ALA A 25 11.93 5.06 9.34
CA ALA A 25 11.98 6.51 9.49
C ALA A 25 11.99 7.24 8.13
N GLN A 26 12.76 6.73 7.16
CA GLN A 26 12.77 7.28 5.81
C GLN A 26 11.39 7.15 5.14
N THR A 27 10.73 6.01 5.26
CA THR A 27 9.36 5.81 4.75
C THR A 27 8.38 6.78 5.41
N ASP A 28 8.47 7.00 6.73
CA ASP A 28 7.62 7.98 7.42
C ASP A 28 7.79 9.41 6.87
N GLN A 29 9.03 9.81 6.57
CA GLN A 29 9.32 11.11 5.96
C GLN A 29 8.71 11.23 4.55
N ILE A 30 8.78 10.17 3.76
CA ILE A 30 8.19 10.11 2.41
C ILE A 30 6.66 10.21 2.49
N LEU A 31 6.02 9.44 3.38
CA LEU A 31 4.57 9.49 3.58
C LEU A 31 4.14 10.89 4.04
N ARG A 32 4.89 11.49 4.97
CA ARG A 32 4.62 12.85 5.43
C ARG A 32 4.67 13.86 4.29
N ARG A 33 5.68 13.77 3.41
CA ARG A 33 5.77 14.64 2.23
C ARG A 33 4.62 14.39 1.26
N ALA A 34 4.30 13.12 0.98
CA ALA A 34 3.22 12.77 0.05
C ALA A 34 1.88 13.38 0.49
N PHE A 35 1.53 13.27 1.78
CA PHE A 35 0.29 13.84 2.31
C PHE A 35 0.39 15.35 2.67
N GLN A 36 1.54 15.98 2.48
CA GLN A 36 1.66 17.45 2.42
C GLN A 36 1.37 17.97 1.01
N ASP A 37 1.82 17.22 0.00
CA ASP A 37 1.72 17.62 -1.41
C ASP A 37 0.37 17.19 -2.03
N PHE A 38 -0.27 16.13 -1.54
CA PHE A 38 -1.51 15.56 -2.08
C PHE A 38 -2.55 15.31 -0.99
N LEU A 39 -3.82 15.56 -1.30
CA LEU A 39 -4.94 15.19 -0.42
C LEU A 39 -5.07 13.66 -0.35
N PRO A 40 -5.35 13.06 0.83
CA PRO A 40 -5.49 11.62 0.97
C PRO A 40 -6.44 10.97 -0.04
N GLU A 41 -7.57 11.61 -0.32
CA GLU A 41 -8.60 11.15 -1.26
C GLU A 41 -8.10 11.16 -2.72
N ARG A 42 -7.05 11.92 -3.02
CA ARG A 42 -6.45 12.01 -4.35
C ARG A 42 -5.21 11.13 -4.50
N VAL A 43 -4.95 10.27 -3.50
CA VAL A 43 -3.87 9.28 -3.51
C VAL A 43 -4.48 7.89 -3.43
N PHE A 44 -3.96 6.97 -4.25
CA PHE A 44 -4.28 5.56 -4.10
C PHE A 44 -3.03 4.71 -3.85
N LEU A 45 -3.22 3.51 -3.30
CA LEU A 45 -2.20 2.50 -3.13
C LEU A 45 -2.41 1.37 -4.14
N SER A 46 -1.35 1.03 -4.88
CA SER A 46 -1.33 -0.15 -5.75
C SER A 46 -0.95 -1.38 -4.92
N PHE A 47 -1.90 -2.31 -4.81
CA PHE A 47 -1.76 -3.54 -4.06
C PHE A 47 -1.74 -4.74 -5.01
N ASN A 48 -0.93 -5.76 -4.69
CA ASN A 48 -0.87 -7.02 -5.44
C ASN A 48 -0.89 -8.26 -4.53
N GLY A 49 -1.10 -8.10 -3.22
CA GLY A 49 -1.05 -9.20 -2.23
C GLY A 49 0.36 -9.67 -1.86
N GLY A 50 1.41 -9.10 -2.46
CA GLY A 50 2.80 -9.43 -2.14
C GLY A 50 3.32 -8.75 -0.88
N LYS A 51 4.41 -9.28 -0.32
CA LYS A 51 5.04 -8.78 0.92
C LYS A 51 5.36 -7.28 0.89
N ASP A 52 5.84 -6.75 -0.23
CA ASP A 52 6.36 -5.39 -0.29
C ASP A 52 5.22 -4.36 -0.26
N CYS A 53 4.15 -4.59 -1.04
CA CYS A 53 2.95 -3.74 -0.97
C CYS A 53 2.18 -3.93 0.35
N THR A 54 2.25 -5.10 1.00
CA THR A 54 1.66 -5.31 2.33
C THR A 54 2.38 -4.50 3.41
N VAL A 55 3.72 -4.49 3.41
CA VAL A 55 4.48 -3.63 4.32
C VAL A 55 4.14 -2.16 4.06
N LEU A 56 4.04 -1.75 2.79
CA LEU A 56 3.66 -0.39 2.43
C LEU A 56 2.23 -0.05 2.89
N LEU A 57 1.26 -0.94 2.66
CA LEU A 57 -0.13 -0.79 3.12
C LEU A 57 -0.18 -0.59 4.64
N HIS A 58 0.52 -1.44 5.39
CA HIS A 58 0.63 -1.32 6.84
C HIS A 58 1.18 0.05 7.26
N MET A 59 2.27 0.48 6.62
CA MET A 59 2.93 1.75 6.93
C MET A 59 2.03 2.96 6.62
N VAL A 60 1.29 2.93 5.51
CA VAL A 60 0.32 3.98 5.15
C VAL A 60 -0.81 4.04 6.17
N ILE A 61 -1.41 2.92 6.53
CA ILE A 61 -2.49 2.86 7.53
C ILE A 61 -2.01 3.38 8.88
N LYS A 62 -0.85 2.91 9.37
CA LYS A 62 -0.26 3.39 10.63
C LYS A 62 0.09 4.88 10.57
N PHE A 63 0.42 5.42 9.40
CA PHE A 63 0.60 6.85 9.21
C PHE A 63 -0.72 7.61 9.34
N LEU A 64 -1.77 7.18 8.64
CA LEU A 64 -3.10 7.82 8.68
C LEU A 64 -3.68 7.80 10.10
N GLU A 65 -3.61 6.67 10.80
CA GLU A 65 -4.04 6.53 12.19
C GLU A 65 -3.32 7.53 13.12
N ARG A 66 -1.98 7.62 13.03
CA ARG A 66 -1.18 8.57 13.82
C ARG A 66 -1.48 10.04 13.50
N LYS A 67 -1.98 10.31 12.30
CA LYS A 67 -2.42 11.64 11.86
C LYS A 67 -3.90 11.91 12.10
N SER A 68 -4.62 10.95 12.69
CA SER A 68 -6.07 11.03 12.88
C SER A 68 -6.82 11.31 11.56
N ILE A 69 -6.29 10.81 10.44
CA ILE A 69 -6.94 10.84 9.13
C ILE A 69 -7.80 9.58 9.02
N SER A 70 -9.04 9.73 8.55
CA SER A 70 -9.94 8.59 8.36
C SER A 70 -9.37 7.59 7.35
N LEU A 71 -9.40 6.30 7.67
CA LEU A 71 -9.01 5.24 6.74
C LEU A 71 -9.95 5.15 5.53
N SER A 72 -11.16 5.72 5.61
CA SER A 72 -12.05 5.84 4.46
C SER A 72 -11.50 6.71 3.33
N ALA A 73 -10.50 7.55 3.60
CA ALA A 73 -9.82 8.35 2.58
C ALA A 73 -8.73 7.56 1.85
N LEU A 74 -8.37 6.36 2.31
CA LEU A 74 -7.39 5.51 1.66
C LEU A 74 -8.05 4.74 0.51
N HIS A 75 -7.67 5.07 -0.72
CA HIS A 75 -8.04 4.28 -1.88
C HIS A 75 -7.00 3.17 -2.09
N CYS A 76 -7.39 1.90 -1.93
CA CYS A 76 -6.51 0.76 -2.19
C CYS A 76 -7.02 -0.04 -3.40
N TRP A 77 -6.17 -0.25 -4.40
CA TRP A 77 -6.53 -0.98 -5.62
C TRP A 77 -5.67 -2.24 -5.78
N TYR A 78 -6.33 -3.40 -5.75
CA TYR A 78 -5.74 -4.68 -6.11
C TYR A 78 -5.78 -4.87 -7.63
N PHE A 79 -4.59 -4.86 -8.25
CA PHE A 79 -4.41 -5.16 -9.67
C PHE A 79 -4.44 -6.67 -9.85
N GLN A 80 -5.66 -7.19 -10.02
CA GLN A 80 -5.93 -8.62 -10.05
C GLN A 80 -5.45 -9.22 -11.38
N PRO A 81 -4.53 -10.21 -11.36
CA PRO A 81 -4.17 -10.99 -12.53
C PRO A 81 -5.36 -11.74 -13.13
N ASP A 82 -5.25 -12.19 -14.38
CA ASP A 82 -6.30 -13.00 -15.02
C ASP A 82 -6.47 -14.37 -14.36
N ASP A 83 -5.36 -14.93 -13.86
CA ASP A 83 -5.32 -16.22 -13.16
C ASP A 83 -4.55 -16.06 -11.83
N PRO A 84 -5.20 -15.52 -10.78
CA PRO A 84 -4.58 -15.32 -9.48
C PRO A 84 -4.53 -16.63 -8.68
N PHE A 85 -3.46 -16.82 -7.92
CA PHE A 85 -3.40 -17.89 -6.93
C PHE A 85 -4.48 -17.68 -5.85
N ALA A 86 -5.19 -18.76 -5.50
CA ALA A 86 -6.28 -18.70 -4.52
C ALA A 86 -5.80 -18.15 -3.17
N GLU A 87 -4.59 -18.51 -2.76
CA GLU A 87 -3.96 -18.06 -1.51
C GLU A 87 -3.74 -16.54 -1.51
N VAL A 88 -3.49 -15.93 -2.67
CA VAL A 88 -3.35 -14.47 -2.79
C VAL A 88 -4.72 -13.80 -2.65
N GLU A 89 -5.76 -14.35 -3.26
CA GLU A 89 -7.13 -13.84 -3.12
C GLU A 89 -7.62 -13.91 -1.66
N GLU A 90 -7.40 -15.04 -1.00
CA GLU A 90 -7.68 -15.23 0.43
C GLU A 90 -6.90 -14.22 1.28
N PHE A 91 -5.63 -13.98 0.94
CA PHE A 91 -4.79 -13.02 1.64
C PHE A 91 -5.25 -11.57 1.44
N VAL A 92 -5.74 -11.20 0.25
CA VAL A 92 -6.33 -9.88 0.00
C VAL A 92 -7.57 -9.70 0.89
N ILE A 93 -8.46 -10.69 0.96
CA ILE A 93 -9.65 -10.68 1.83
C ILE A 93 -9.24 -10.60 3.31
N PHE A 94 -8.21 -11.34 3.71
CA PHE A 94 -7.65 -11.24 5.06
C PHE A 94 -7.19 -9.80 5.36
N CYS A 95 -6.47 -9.16 4.44
CA CYS A 95 -6.00 -7.79 4.61
C CYS A 95 -7.17 -6.79 4.76
N GLU A 96 -8.23 -6.92 3.97
CA GLU A 96 -9.44 -6.07 4.10
C GLU A 96 -10.04 -6.16 5.50
N ASN A 97 -10.24 -7.38 5.99
CA ASN A 97 -10.81 -7.61 7.32
C ASN A 97 -9.88 -7.14 8.43
N TYR A 98 -8.59 -7.47 8.34
CA TYR A 98 -7.59 -7.13 9.35
C TYR A 98 -7.44 -5.61 9.52
N TYR A 99 -7.45 -4.87 8.42
CA TYR A 99 -7.31 -3.41 8.44
C TYR A 99 -8.64 -2.67 8.47
N SER A 100 -9.77 -3.36 8.30
CA SER A 100 -11.11 -2.74 8.17
C SER A 100 -11.16 -1.69 7.05
N ILE A 101 -10.60 -2.01 5.89
CA ILE A 101 -10.60 -1.16 4.68
C ILE A 101 -11.22 -1.89 3.49
N GLU A 102 -11.65 -1.14 2.49
CA GLU A 102 -12.02 -1.67 1.18
C GLU A 102 -10.78 -1.76 0.27
N ILE A 103 -10.53 -2.92 -0.35
CA ILE A 103 -9.52 -3.07 -1.41
C ILE A 103 -10.25 -3.30 -2.74
N LYS A 104 -10.32 -2.28 -3.59
CA LYS A 104 -11.04 -2.35 -4.86
C LYS A 104 -10.26 -3.20 -5.88
N ARG A 105 -10.96 -4.04 -6.64
CA ARG A 105 -10.32 -4.88 -7.66
C ARG A 105 -10.35 -4.20 -9.03
N VAL A 106 -9.25 -4.28 -9.75
CA VAL A 106 -9.15 -3.84 -11.14
C VAL A 106 -8.42 -4.89 -11.97
N ARG A 107 -8.92 -5.15 -13.19
CA ARG A 107 -8.34 -6.11 -14.15
C ARG A 107 -7.93 -5.42 -15.45
N GLY A 108 -7.04 -6.10 -16.18
CA GLY A 108 -6.47 -5.65 -17.45
C GLY A 108 -5.01 -5.24 -17.30
N THR A 109 -4.42 -4.79 -18.40
CA THR A 109 -3.06 -4.23 -18.39
C THR A 109 -2.97 -3.06 -17.42
N ILE A 110 -1.77 -2.75 -16.93
CA ILE A 110 -1.54 -1.59 -16.05
C ILE A 110 -2.13 -0.31 -16.67
N ARG A 111 -1.98 -0.12 -17.99
CA ARG A 111 -2.53 1.05 -18.71
C ARG A 111 -4.06 1.09 -18.66
N GLU A 112 -4.72 -0.03 -18.94
CA GLU A 112 -6.18 -0.12 -18.91
C GLU A 112 -6.73 0.03 -17.49
N ALA A 113 -6.09 -0.61 -16.52
CA ALA A 113 -6.46 -0.53 -15.11
C ALA A 113 -6.32 0.92 -14.60
N LEU A 114 -5.22 1.60 -14.91
CA LEU A 114 -5.05 3.01 -14.58
C LEU A 114 -6.05 3.91 -15.31
N GLY A 115 -6.35 3.61 -16.58
CA GLY A 115 -7.42 4.30 -17.31
C GLY A 115 -8.77 4.15 -16.61
N LYS A 116 -9.12 2.96 -16.15
CA LYS A 116 -10.33 2.72 -15.35
C LYS A 116 -10.30 3.52 -14.05
N ILE A 117 -9.22 3.43 -13.27
CA ILE A 117 -9.07 4.15 -11.99
C ILE A 117 -9.22 5.66 -12.17
N CYS A 118 -8.53 6.24 -13.16
CA CYS A 118 -8.55 7.69 -13.41
C CYS A 118 -9.88 8.18 -14.00
N ASN A 119 -10.65 7.33 -14.68
CA ASN A 119 -11.92 7.70 -15.31
C ASN A 119 -13.15 7.44 -14.43
N VAL A 120 -13.02 6.70 -13.34
CA VAL A 120 -14.14 6.33 -12.44
C VAL A 120 -14.67 7.53 -11.65
N GLU A 121 -13.84 8.55 -11.41
CA GLU A 121 -14.25 9.74 -10.67
C GLU A 121 -14.69 10.82 -11.67
N GLY A 122 -16.01 11.01 -11.81
CA GLY A 122 -16.68 11.70 -12.91
C GLY A 122 -16.37 13.20 -13.13
N SER A 123 -15.32 13.74 -12.52
CA SER A 123 -14.82 15.09 -12.77
C SER A 123 -13.29 15.16 -12.64
N GLN A 124 -12.63 16.07 -13.37
CA GLN A 124 -11.18 16.30 -13.26
C GLN A 124 -10.74 16.70 -11.84
N LYS A 125 -11.66 17.22 -11.03
CA LYS A 125 -11.43 17.68 -9.66
C LYS A 125 -11.27 16.52 -8.67
N ASP A 126 -11.82 15.36 -9.02
CA ASP A 126 -11.80 14.14 -8.20
C ASP A 126 -10.76 13.13 -8.74
N ALA A 127 -9.96 13.52 -9.73
CA ALA A 127 -8.93 12.66 -10.29
C ALA A 127 -7.79 12.43 -9.28
N PHE A 128 -7.35 11.16 -9.21
CA PHE A 128 -6.13 10.76 -8.51
C PHE A 128 -4.91 11.47 -9.07
N GLU A 129 -4.06 11.96 -8.19
CA GLU A 129 -2.85 12.72 -8.52
C GLU A 129 -1.57 11.94 -8.25
N ALA A 130 -1.60 11.02 -7.28
CA ALA A 130 -0.45 10.21 -6.90
C ALA A 130 -0.83 8.76 -6.57
N CYS A 131 0.18 7.88 -6.64
CA CYS A 131 0.05 6.48 -6.31
C CYS A 131 1.23 6.00 -5.46
N PHE A 132 0.94 5.26 -4.39
CA PHE A 132 1.94 4.49 -3.66
C PHE A 132 2.18 3.14 -4.33
N MET A 133 3.45 2.83 -4.60
CA MET A 133 3.88 1.57 -5.22
C MET A 133 4.90 0.85 -4.33
N GLY A 134 4.69 -0.44 -4.09
CA GLY A 134 5.57 -1.29 -3.28
C GLY A 134 6.86 -1.75 -4.00
N SER A 135 7.38 -0.98 -4.95
CA SER A 135 8.57 -1.33 -5.72
C SER A 135 9.86 -1.05 -4.94
N ARG A 136 10.88 -1.89 -5.14
CA ARG A 136 12.20 -1.75 -4.53
C ARG A 136 13.25 -1.50 -5.61
N ARG A 137 14.34 -0.82 -5.26
CA ARG A 137 15.47 -0.58 -6.18
C ARG A 137 16.10 -1.87 -6.73
N THR A 138 15.92 -2.99 -6.04
CA THR A 138 16.42 -4.31 -6.44
C THR A 138 15.48 -5.05 -7.38
N ASP A 139 14.26 -4.55 -7.59
CA ASP A 139 13.32 -5.17 -8.52
C ASP A 139 13.71 -4.80 -9.97
N PRO A 140 13.36 -5.64 -10.97
CA PRO A 140 13.67 -5.37 -12.37
C PRO A 140 13.20 -3.97 -12.81
N PHE A 141 14.05 -3.27 -13.56
CA PHE A 141 13.80 -1.92 -14.10
C PHE A 141 13.60 -0.81 -13.04
N CYS A 142 13.81 -1.09 -11.75
CA CYS A 142 13.54 -0.15 -10.64
C CYS A 142 14.79 0.51 -10.03
N SER A 143 16.00 0.22 -10.52
CA SER A 143 17.27 0.67 -9.91
C SER A 143 17.41 2.19 -9.84
N ASN A 144 16.92 2.89 -10.86
CA ASN A 144 17.00 4.34 -11.02
C ASN A 144 15.69 5.06 -10.66
N LEU A 145 14.75 4.39 -9.96
CA LEU A 145 13.55 5.05 -9.47
C LEU A 145 13.86 5.91 -8.24
N ASP A 146 13.27 7.09 -8.20
CA ASP A 146 13.27 7.97 -7.04
C ASP A 146 12.03 7.74 -6.16
N HIS A 147 12.07 8.23 -4.93
CA HIS A 147 10.94 8.11 -3.99
C HIS A 147 9.68 8.85 -4.50
N PHE A 148 9.88 9.90 -5.30
CA PHE A 148 8.82 10.63 -6.00
C PHE A 148 9.20 10.74 -7.46
N GLN A 149 8.34 10.23 -8.35
CA GLN A 149 8.61 10.23 -9.77
C GLN A 149 7.33 10.46 -10.56
N VAL A 150 7.39 11.45 -11.46
CA VAL A 150 6.30 11.70 -12.41
C VAL A 150 6.29 10.58 -13.45
N ARG A 151 5.09 10.11 -13.81
CA ARG A 151 4.93 9.14 -14.90
C ARG A 151 5.50 9.74 -16.19
N ARG A 152 6.38 9.01 -16.87
CA ARG A 152 6.87 9.41 -18.20
C ARG A 152 5.73 9.26 -19.22
N GLU A 153 5.54 10.25 -20.09
CA GLU A 153 4.44 10.28 -21.07
C GLU A 153 4.54 9.21 -22.17
N THR A 154 5.69 8.55 -22.32
CA THR A 154 5.94 7.58 -23.39
C THR A 154 5.65 6.14 -22.97
N PHE A 155 4.51 5.61 -23.41
CA PHE A 155 4.30 4.21 -23.81
C PHE A 155 3.35 4.12 -25.02
#